data_AF-A0A0P7B6I5-F1
#
_entry.id   AF-A0A0P7B6I5-F1
#
_cell.length_a   1.000
_cell.length_b   1.000
_cell.length_c   1.000
_cell.angle_alpha   90.00
_cell.angle_beta   90.00
_cell.angle_gamma   90.00
#
_symmetry.space_group_name_H-M   'P 1'
#
loop_
_entity.id
_entity.type
_entity.pdbx_description
1 polymer ?
#
loop_
_entity_poly.entity_id
_entity_poly.type
_entity_poly.pdbx_seq_one_letter_code
_entity_poly.pdbx_strand_id
1 'polypeptide(L)'
;MSYNPRMSIIPNAQQSRSRKKEEEADAFMRLPDREIVGCITDIGINFTVADLQKPNPTYVQQIFEWFAELLLNATRDSVEPAMRAAAEDICGEFSDVIPADTRNLMGFYVSLRRLLFECGITDFSFNDLYKPTYERLVRIFSYLINFVRFRESQTSVIDEHYNKSESTKTRIETLYTENQDNEGRLEDMRRNRKAMEMQVREKSMRNEDLKRRLLELRRNQEKVAARLEEAKQKKGELTVLLEQKTQEKLTLKQESTKLRPYVLQSPSALQDNLAELREILNNDKSHIDSLDRRARALQTSTDSFSVVSTDVASCIKILDEISTELSKEEEEMARNAKQRDALSERGNNAREVERMETMLKRQLSKWSERTEKLREQSHHKAQEAKKRMTELQAVHKQLTEEHTDKGKAMEVRRVRIEQTEKKMLDLKENIENEVHTAHDEYLKMEAHIKLYITEMEQAVA
;
A
#
# COMPACT_ATOMS: atom_id res chain seq x y z
N MET A 1 -7.73 92.13 24.08
CA MET A 1 -7.13 91.11 23.19
C MET A 1 -8.27 90.32 22.59
N SER A 2 -8.45 90.45 21.27
CA SER A 2 -9.58 89.94 20.50
C SER A 2 -9.49 88.44 20.27
N TYR A 3 -10.57 87.74 20.63
CA TYR A 3 -10.85 86.35 20.27
C TYR A 3 -10.96 86.20 18.75
N ASN A 4 -10.36 85.16 18.16
CA ASN A 4 -10.61 84.76 16.79
C ASN A 4 -10.60 83.22 16.67
N PRO A 5 -11.72 82.57 16.29
CA PRO A 5 -11.80 81.12 16.14
C PRO A 5 -11.38 80.73 14.72
N ARG A 6 -10.30 79.96 14.57
CA ARG A 6 -9.99 79.32 13.29
C ARG A 6 -10.75 78.01 13.17
N MET A 7 -11.81 78.03 12.36
CA MET A 7 -12.41 76.83 11.77
C MET A 7 -11.37 76.10 10.91
N SER A 8 -11.08 74.84 11.21
CA SER A 8 -10.38 73.92 10.30
C SER A 8 -11.41 73.23 9.41
N ILE A 9 -11.63 73.79 8.22
CA ILE A 9 -12.28 73.08 7.12
C ILE A 9 -11.20 72.23 6.45
N ILE A 10 -11.09 70.96 6.87
CA ILE A 10 -10.36 69.95 6.11
C ILE A 10 -11.30 69.49 4.98
N PRO A 11 -10.87 69.46 3.70
CA PRO A 11 -11.74 69.03 2.62
C PRO A 11 -12.07 67.54 2.77
N ASN A 12 -13.36 67.20 2.70
CA ASN A 12 -13.93 65.86 2.86
C ASN A 12 -13.59 64.89 1.70
N ALA A 13 -12.53 65.17 0.92
CA ALA A 13 -12.20 64.50 -0.33
C ALA A 13 -11.49 63.14 -0.14
N GLN A 14 -10.87 62.89 1.00
CA GLN A 14 -10.24 61.59 1.30
C GLN A 14 -11.25 60.54 1.78
N GLN A 15 -12.29 60.92 2.54
CA GLN A 15 -13.38 60.02 2.94
C GLN A 15 -14.30 59.64 1.77
N SER A 16 -14.50 60.53 0.80
CA SER A 16 -15.32 60.20 -0.37
C SER A 16 -14.65 59.19 -1.30
N ARG A 17 -13.31 59.20 -1.40
CA ARG A 17 -12.55 58.27 -2.24
C ARG A 17 -12.47 56.85 -1.66
N SER A 18 -12.38 56.71 -0.34
CA SER A 18 -12.45 55.40 0.34
C SER A 18 -13.87 54.83 0.32
N ARG A 19 -14.90 55.66 0.57
CA ARG A 19 -16.31 55.22 0.41
C ARG A 19 -16.62 54.77 -1.02
N LYS A 20 -16.14 55.49 -2.04
CA LYS A 20 -16.37 55.11 -3.44
C LYS A 20 -15.68 53.79 -3.82
N LYS A 21 -14.51 53.50 -3.22
CA LYS A 21 -13.79 52.22 -3.41
C LYS A 21 -14.46 51.06 -2.67
N GLU A 22 -15.03 51.31 -1.49
CA GLU A 22 -15.85 50.35 -0.75
C GLU A 22 -17.17 50.05 -1.49
N GLU A 23 -17.82 51.06 -2.05
CA GLU A 23 -19.04 50.91 -2.86
C GLU A 23 -18.79 50.12 -4.16
N GLU A 24 -17.65 50.33 -4.83
CA GLU A 24 -17.25 49.55 -6.02
C GLU A 24 -16.92 48.09 -5.67
N ALA A 25 -16.26 47.83 -4.55
CA ALA A 25 -15.98 46.48 -4.06
C ALA A 25 -17.26 45.75 -3.60
N ASP A 26 -18.15 46.45 -2.89
CA ASP A 26 -19.46 45.94 -2.48
C ASP A 26 -20.33 45.60 -3.69
N ALA A 27 -20.29 46.41 -4.76
CA ALA A 27 -21.03 46.15 -5.98
C ALA A 27 -20.55 44.90 -6.73
N PHE A 28 -19.24 44.62 -6.70
CA PHE A 28 -18.66 43.41 -7.30
C PHE A 28 -18.96 42.15 -6.48
N MET A 29 -19.06 42.28 -5.15
CA MET A 29 -19.27 41.14 -4.25
C MET A 29 -20.75 40.81 -4.03
N ARG A 30 -21.69 41.69 -4.39
CA ARG A 30 -23.14 41.45 -4.25
C ARG A 30 -23.63 40.41 -5.24
N LEU A 31 -24.28 39.36 -4.71
CA LEU A 31 -24.93 38.32 -5.50
C LEU A 31 -26.40 38.66 -5.74
N PRO A 32 -27.01 38.18 -6.84
CA PRO A 32 -28.44 38.35 -7.06
C PRO A 32 -29.25 37.49 -6.07
N ASP A 33 -30.43 37.97 -5.66
CA ASP A 33 -31.31 37.31 -4.68
C ASP A 33 -31.54 35.82 -4.94
N ARG A 34 -31.71 35.46 -6.22
CA ARG A 34 -31.93 34.06 -6.63
C ARG A 34 -30.72 33.18 -6.36
N GLU A 35 -29.51 33.69 -6.52
CA GLU A 35 -28.28 32.95 -6.20
C GLU A 35 -28.08 32.84 -4.69
N ILE A 36 -28.33 33.90 -3.93
CA ILE A 36 -28.26 33.87 -2.47
C ILE A 36 -29.21 32.81 -1.93
N VAL A 37 -30.46 32.82 -2.42
CA VAL A 37 -31.48 31.86 -2.03
C VAL A 37 -31.11 30.44 -2.45
N GLY A 38 -30.62 30.26 -3.68
CA GLY A 38 -30.14 28.96 -4.17
C GLY A 38 -29.04 28.39 -3.27
N CYS A 39 -27.98 29.15 -3.00
CA CYS A 39 -26.88 28.69 -2.17
C CYS A 39 -27.30 28.39 -0.72
N ILE A 40 -28.18 29.19 -0.10
CA ILE A 40 -28.68 28.90 1.25
C ILE A 40 -29.54 27.63 1.26
N THR A 41 -30.30 27.38 0.18
CA THR A 41 -31.10 26.16 0.02
C THR A 41 -30.22 24.93 -0.20
N ASP A 42 -29.15 25.06 -0.98
CA ASP A 42 -28.17 23.99 -1.21
C ASP A 42 -27.43 23.59 0.08
N ILE A 43 -27.26 24.54 1.01
CA ILE A 43 -26.70 24.31 2.35
C ILE A 43 -27.69 23.57 3.28
N GLY A 44 -28.96 23.44 2.89
CA GLY A 44 -29.96 22.62 3.58
C GLY A 44 -31.06 23.39 4.30
N ILE A 45 -31.16 24.72 4.12
CA ILE A 45 -32.21 25.56 4.72
C ILE A 45 -33.18 26.03 3.64
N ASN A 46 -34.46 25.70 3.75
CA ASN A 46 -35.50 26.04 2.76
C ASN A 46 -35.80 27.56 2.72
N PHE A 47 -34.92 28.35 2.11
CA PHE A 47 -35.02 29.79 2.06
C PHE A 47 -35.69 30.23 0.75
N THR A 48 -36.54 31.27 0.79
CA THR A 48 -37.17 31.81 -0.42
C THR A 48 -36.81 33.27 -0.66
N VAL A 49 -37.01 33.76 -1.89
CA VAL A 49 -36.79 35.18 -2.23
C VAL A 49 -37.70 36.10 -1.39
N ALA A 50 -38.90 35.64 -1.03
CA ALA A 50 -39.80 36.40 -0.17
C ALA A 50 -39.26 36.53 1.26
N ASP A 51 -38.61 35.49 1.78
CA ASP A 51 -37.97 35.50 3.10
C ASP A 51 -36.74 36.41 3.12
N LEU A 52 -36.01 36.53 2.01
CA LEU A 52 -34.92 37.49 1.88
C LEU A 52 -35.42 38.94 1.88
N GLN A 53 -36.47 39.22 1.09
CA GLN A 53 -37.06 40.56 0.97
C GLN A 53 -37.75 41.03 2.26
N LYS A 54 -38.34 40.10 3.03
CA LYS A 54 -38.96 40.35 4.33
C LYS A 54 -38.35 39.42 5.38
N PRO A 55 -37.15 39.75 5.89
CA PRO A 55 -36.41 38.83 6.75
C PRO A 55 -37.07 38.66 8.12
N ASN A 56 -37.36 37.40 8.46
CA ASN A 56 -37.80 37.01 9.79
C ASN A 56 -36.56 36.83 10.70
N PRO A 57 -36.46 37.57 11.83
CA PRO A 57 -35.33 37.48 12.76
C PRO A 57 -34.98 36.06 13.20
N THR A 58 -35.99 35.25 13.53
CA THR A 58 -35.78 33.86 13.98
C THR A 58 -35.17 33.01 12.87
N TYR A 59 -35.61 33.20 11.63
CA TYR A 59 -35.13 32.43 10.49
C TYR A 59 -33.71 32.82 10.09
N VAL A 60 -33.40 34.11 10.18
CA VAL A 60 -32.06 34.66 9.96
C VAL A 60 -31.07 34.16 11.01
N GLN A 61 -31.46 34.09 12.28
CA GLN A 61 -30.62 33.54 13.35
C GLN A 61 -30.30 32.07 13.09
N GLN A 62 -31.29 31.27 12.69
CA GLN A 62 -31.08 29.88 12.30
C GLN A 62 -30.06 29.76 11.15
N ILE A 63 -30.19 30.57 10.11
CA ILE A 63 -29.24 30.57 8.98
C ILE A 63 -27.82 30.88 9.45
N PHE A 64 -27.64 31.89 10.30
CA PHE A 64 -26.32 32.19 10.84
C PHE A 64 -25.78 31.07 11.73
N GLU A 65 -26.64 30.39 12.50
CA GLU A 65 -26.25 29.23 13.33
C GLU A 65 -25.67 28.12 12.49
N TRP A 66 -26.33 27.78 11.40
CA TRP A 66 -25.82 26.81 10.43
C TRP A 66 -24.49 27.22 9.81
N PHE A 67 -24.30 28.48 9.44
CA PHE A 67 -23.03 28.94 8.89
C PHE A 67 -21.89 28.88 9.92
N ALA A 68 -22.16 29.18 11.18
CA ALA A 68 -21.16 29.05 12.25
C ALA A 68 -20.82 27.57 12.52
N GLU A 69 -21.81 26.68 12.48
CA GLU A 69 -21.58 25.24 12.59
C GLU A 69 -20.74 24.72 11.41
N LEU A 70 -21.10 25.08 10.17
CA LEU A 70 -20.41 24.61 8.96
C LEU A 70 -18.96 25.13 8.82
N LEU A 71 -18.70 26.36 9.25
CA LEU A 71 -17.41 27.02 9.04
C LEU A 71 -16.50 26.98 10.27
N LEU A 72 -17.05 26.99 11.48
CA LEU A 72 -16.29 27.02 12.72
C LEU A 72 -16.44 25.75 13.57
N ASN A 73 -17.31 24.81 13.19
CA ASN A 73 -17.77 23.71 14.06
C ASN A 73 -18.28 24.23 15.42
N ALA A 74 -18.84 25.44 15.43
CA ALA A 74 -19.39 26.07 16.62
C ALA A 74 -20.85 25.64 16.79
N THR A 75 -21.08 24.59 17.57
CA THR A 75 -22.41 24.12 17.95
C THR A 75 -22.79 24.65 19.32
N ARG A 76 -24.08 24.59 19.66
CA ARG A 76 -24.55 24.88 21.03
C ARG A 76 -23.78 24.08 22.07
N ASP A 77 -23.46 22.82 21.78
CA ASP A 77 -22.75 21.91 22.67
C ASP A 77 -21.26 22.27 22.86
N SER A 78 -20.64 22.97 21.91
CA SER A 78 -19.25 23.45 22.06
C SER A 78 -19.17 24.83 22.71
N VAL A 79 -20.16 25.70 22.46
CA VAL A 79 -20.20 27.07 22.98
C VAL A 79 -20.69 27.11 24.43
N GLU A 80 -21.71 26.32 24.79
CA GLU A 80 -22.33 26.37 26.11
C GLU A 80 -21.37 26.01 27.27
N PRO A 81 -20.53 24.96 27.20
CA PRO A 81 -19.56 24.66 28.25
C PRO A 81 -18.51 25.76 28.41
N ALA A 82 -18.02 26.32 27.30
CA ALA A 82 -17.03 27.39 27.31
C ALA A 82 -17.61 28.69 27.92
N MET A 83 -18.84 29.05 27.55
CA MET A 83 -19.53 30.23 28.08
C MET A 83 -19.94 30.06 29.55
N ARG A 84 -20.31 28.84 29.97
CA ARG A 84 -20.58 28.52 31.38
C ARG A 84 -19.30 28.67 32.22
N ALA A 85 -18.19 28.06 31.79
CA ALA A 85 -16.92 28.16 32.49
C ALA A 85 -16.43 29.62 32.59
N ALA A 86 -16.57 30.40 31.52
CA ALA A 86 -16.22 31.83 31.53
C ALA A 86 -17.12 32.65 32.49
N ALA A 87 -18.42 32.33 32.57
CA ALA A 87 -19.33 33.00 33.49
C ALA A 87 -19.05 32.65 34.96
N GLU A 88 -18.69 31.39 35.24
CA GLU A 88 -18.27 30.94 36.56
C GLU A 88 -16.95 31.60 36.99
N ASP A 89 -16.00 31.77 36.07
CA ASP A 89 -14.71 32.43 36.34
C ASP A 89 -14.87 33.94 36.62
N ILE A 90 -15.72 34.64 35.86
CA ILE A 90 -15.90 36.10 35.97
C ILE A 90 -16.89 36.49 37.08
N CYS A 91 -17.99 35.74 37.22
CA CYS A 91 -19.10 36.11 38.12
C CYS A 91 -19.21 35.22 39.36
N GLY A 92 -18.42 34.14 39.48
CA GLY A 92 -18.39 33.27 40.65
C GLY A 92 -19.78 32.73 41.03
N GLU A 93 -20.18 32.97 42.28
CA GLU A 93 -21.48 32.58 42.83
C GLU A 93 -22.69 33.26 42.15
N PHE A 94 -22.46 34.32 41.35
CA PHE A 94 -23.48 35.05 40.60
C PHE A 94 -23.51 34.66 39.11
N SER A 95 -22.93 33.52 38.73
CA SER A 95 -22.86 33.05 37.34
C SER A 95 -24.24 32.89 36.66
N ASP A 96 -25.29 32.70 37.45
CA ASP A 96 -26.69 32.54 37.00
C ASP A 96 -27.45 33.87 36.79
N VAL A 97 -26.83 35.02 37.10
CA VAL A 97 -27.48 36.34 36.91
C VAL A 97 -27.81 36.62 35.44
N ILE A 98 -27.00 36.09 34.51
CA ILE A 98 -27.27 36.15 33.08
C ILE A 98 -27.85 34.80 32.64
N PRO A 99 -29.08 34.76 32.09
CA PRO A 99 -29.69 33.52 31.61
C PRO A 99 -28.77 32.78 30.63
N ALA A 100 -28.75 31.45 30.71
CA ALA A 100 -27.91 30.60 29.87
C ALA A 100 -28.06 30.90 28.37
N ASP A 101 -29.30 31.12 27.91
CA ASP A 101 -29.60 31.45 26.51
C ASP A 101 -28.95 32.77 26.06
N THR A 102 -28.96 33.80 26.92
CA THR A 102 -28.33 35.10 26.64
C THR A 102 -26.80 34.97 26.57
N ARG A 103 -26.20 34.18 27.46
CA ARG A 103 -24.75 33.92 27.45
C ARG A 103 -24.33 33.14 26.20
N ASN A 104 -25.07 32.09 25.86
CA ASN A 104 -24.80 31.26 24.69
C ASN A 104 -24.94 32.07 23.40
N LEU A 105 -25.98 32.91 23.31
CA LEU A 105 -26.16 33.83 22.18
C LEU A 105 -24.99 34.83 22.07
N MET A 106 -24.45 35.33 23.19
CA MET A 106 -23.29 36.20 23.17
C MET A 106 -22.03 35.47 22.69
N GLY A 107 -21.79 34.24 23.16
CA GLY A 107 -20.67 33.41 22.69
C GLY A 107 -20.77 33.13 21.20
N PHE A 108 -21.98 32.83 20.73
CA PHE A 108 -22.28 32.64 19.32
C PHE A 108 -22.05 33.92 18.49
N TYR A 109 -22.51 35.07 18.98
CA TYR A 109 -22.29 36.37 18.33
C TYR A 109 -20.81 36.72 18.19
N VAL A 110 -19.99 36.43 19.20
CA VAL A 110 -18.54 36.67 19.14
C VAL A 110 -17.89 35.81 18.05
N SER A 111 -18.27 34.53 17.95
CA SER A 111 -17.79 33.62 16.92
C SER A 111 -18.20 34.07 15.51
N LEU A 112 -19.46 34.46 15.33
CA LEU A 112 -19.96 35.01 14.07
C LEU A 112 -19.26 36.30 13.68
N ARG A 113 -19.08 37.22 14.63
CA ARG A 113 -18.42 38.50 14.36
C ARG A 113 -17.00 38.28 13.88
N ARG A 114 -16.28 37.33 14.48
CA ARG A 114 -14.93 36.96 14.04
C ARG A 114 -14.95 36.39 12.62
N LEU A 115 -15.86 35.46 12.32
CA LEU A 115 -16.03 34.90 10.98
C LEU A 115 -16.34 35.98 9.94
N LEU A 116 -17.32 36.84 10.22
CA LEU A 116 -17.74 37.89 9.30
C LEU A 116 -16.66 38.96 9.11
N PHE A 117 -15.83 39.20 10.13
CA PHE A 117 -14.65 40.05 10.00
C PHE A 117 -13.65 39.47 8.98
N GLU A 118 -13.36 38.17 9.04
CA GLU A 118 -12.51 37.49 8.04
C GLU A 118 -13.15 37.46 6.64
N CYS A 119 -14.48 37.44 6.58
CA CYS A 119 -15.21 37.57 5.30
C CYS A 119 -15.15 39.00 4.74
N GLY A 120 -14.73 40.00 5.51
CA GLY A 120 -14.61 41.40 5.09
C GLY A 120 -15.71 42.35 5.63
N ILE A 121 -16.56 41.88 6.54
CA ILE A 121 -17.63 42.67 7.18
C ILE A 121 -17.18 43.07 8.59
N THR A 122 -16.79 44.33 8.74
CA THR A 122 -16.20 44.83 9.99
C THR A 122 -17.23 45.39 10.98
N ASP A 123 -18.45 45.64 10.52
CA ASP A 123 -19.49 46.38 11.24
C ASP A 123 -20.68 45.52 11.66
N PHE A 124 -20.55 44.18 11.70
CA PHE A 124 -21.61 43.28 12.13
C PHE A 124 -22.13 43.62 13.55
N SER A 125 -23.46 43.63 13.70
CA SER A 125 -24.14 44.11 14.91
C SER A 125 -25.32 43.22 15.30
N PHE A 126 -25.79 43.32 16.56
CA PHE A 126 -26.99 42.58 16.99
C PHE A 126 -28.27 42.97 16.24
N ASN A 127 -28.32 44.15 15.62
CA ASN A 127 -29.45 44.52 14.77
C ASN A 127 -29.57 43.58 13.56
N ASP A 128 -28.47 42.99 13.10
CA ASP A 128 -28.46 42.06 11.97
C ASP A 128 -29.12 40.72 12.32
N LEU A 129 -29.22 40.40 13.62
CA LEU A 129 -29.88 39.20 14.13
C LEU A 129 -31.33 39.47 14.57
N TYR A 130 -31.60 40.62 15.18
CA TYR A 130 -32.91 40.91 15.79
C TYR A 130 -33.82 41.77 14.92
N LYS A 131 -33.24 42.62 14.07
CA LYS A 131 -33.95 43.53 13.16
C LYS A 131 -33.26 43.54 11.79
N PRO A 132 -33.15 42.37 11.13
CA PRO A 132 -32.48 42.27 9.86
C PRO A 132 -33.13 43.20 8.83
N THR A 133 -32.31 43.84 8.01
CA THR A 133 -32.78 44.62 6.85
C THR A 133 -32.32 43.94 5.58
N TYR A 134 -33.16 43.98 4.54
CA TYR A 134 -32.90 43.33 3.26
C TYR A 134 -31.52 43.69 2.70
N GLU A 135 -31.23 44.99 2.54
CA GLU A 135 -29.96 45.48 1.97
C GLU A 135 -28.74 44.96 2.74
N ARG A 136 -28.85 44.88 4.06
CA ARG A 136 -27.76 44.45 4.92
C ARG A 136 -27.56 42.94 4.90
N LEU A 137 -28.63 42.16 4.89
CA LEU A 137 -28.55 40.71 4.74
C LEU A 137 -28.03 40.29 3.38
N VAL A 138 -28.46 40.95 2.29
CA VAL A 138 -27.93 40.68 0.95
C VAL A 138 -26.42 40.89 0.93
N ARG A 139 -25.93 41.99 1.52
CA ARG A 139 -24.48 42.22 1.66
C ARG A 139 -23.82 41.12 2.48
N ILE A 140 -24.36 40.80 3.66
CA ILE A 140 -23.76 39.82 4.57
C ILE A 140 -23.68 38.43 3.94
N PHE A 141 -24.80 37.93 3.40
CA PHE A 141 -24.84 36.61 2.76
C PHE A 141 -24.00 36.56 1.50
N SER A 142 -23.94 37.62 0.69
CA SER A 142 -23.09 37.61 -0.50
C SER A 142 -21.60 37.43 -0.15
N TYR A 143 -21.13 38.17 0.85
CA TYR A 143 -19.74 38.06 1.32
C TYR A 143 -19.46 36.69 1.95
N LEU A 144 -20.40 36.17 2.73
CA LEU A 144 -20.29 34.86 3.36
C LEU A 144 -20.28 33.72 2.32
N ILE A 145 -21.19 33.75 1.34
CA ILE A 145 -21.25 32.77 0.25
C ILE A 145 -19.97 32.81 -0.59
N ASN A 146 -19.45 34.00 -0.90
CA ASN A 146 -18.19 34.13 -1.62
C ASN A 146 -17.01 33.54 -0.82
N PHE A 147 -17.00 33.71 0.51
CA PHE A 147 -16.03 33.05 1.37
C PHE A 147 -16.15 31.52 1.34
N VAL A 148 -17.37 30.98 1.38
CA VAL A 148 -17.61 29.53 1.25
C VAL A 148 -17.13 29.02 -0.11
N ARG A 149 -17.49 29.69 -1.22
CA ARG A 149 -17.03 29.34 -2.57
C ARG A 149 -15.50 29.35 -2.66
N PHE A 150 -14.85 30.35 -2.04
CA PHE A 150 -13.39 30.40 -1.99
C PHE A 150 -12.81 29.23 -1.20
N ARG A 151 -13.35 28.91 -0.02
CA ARG A 151 -12.95 27.74 0.78
C ARG A 151 -13.07 26.46 -0.04
N GLU A 152 -14.21 26.25 -0.69
CA GLU A 152 -14.45 25.06 -1.53
C GLU A 152 -13.44 24.95 -2.68
N SER A 153 -13.08 26.08 -3.30
CA SER A 153 -12.05 26.10 -4.36
C SER A 153 -10.66 25.68 -3.86
N GLN A 154 -10.39 25.88 -2.56
CA GLN A 154 -9.11 25.54 -1.93
C GLN A 154 -9.13 24.15 -1.26
N THR A 155 -10.28 23.50 -1.14
CA THR A 155 -10.41 22.18 -0.49
C THR A 155 -9.44 21.16 -1.08
N SER A 156 -9.24 21.12 -2.40
CA SER A 156 -8.31 20.15 -3.02
C SER A 156 -6.86 20.33 -2.57
N VAL A 157 -6.42 21.58 -2.35
CA VAL A 157 -5.07 21.89 -1.89
C VAL A 157 -4.92 21.53 -0.41
N ILE A 158 -5.93 21.85 0.40
CA ILE A 158 -5.96 21.50 1.82
C ILE A 158 -5.94 19.98 1.99
N ASP A 159 -6.76 19.25 1.24
CA ASP A 159 -6.83 17.79 1.27
C ASP A 159 -5.50 17.16 0.86
N GLU A 160 -4.80 17.71 -0.15
CA GLU A 160 -3.48 17.22 -0.54
C GLU A 160 -2.47 17.34 0.61
N HIS A 161 -2.40 18.49 1.27
CA HIS A 161 -1.50 18.70 2.41
C HIS A 161 -1.90 17.87 3.63
N TYR A 162 -3.20 17.76 3.91
CA TYR A 162 -3.72 16.95 4.99
C TYR A 162 -3.39 15.46 4.78
N ASN A 163 -3.66 14.92 3.59
CA ASN A 163 -3.35 13.54 3.25
C ASN A 163 -1.84 13.26 3.30
N LYS A 164 -1.00 14.20 2.86
CA LYS A 164 0.47 14.08 3.02
C LYS A 164 0.87 14.00 4.49
N SER A 165 0.30 14.86 5.33
CA SER A 165 0.54 14.87 6.78
C SER A 165 0.12 13.56 7.44
N GLU A 166 -1.09 13.07 7.15
CA GLU A 166 -1.60 11.79 7.67
C GLU A 166 -0.77 10.59 7.18
N SER A 167 -0.35 10.56 5.91
CA SER A 167 0.53 9.49 5.42
C SER A 167 1.90 9.52 6.11
N THR A 168 2.42 10.72 6.40
CA THR A 168 3.71 10.88 7.09
C THR A 168 3.59 10.42 8.54
N LYS A 169 2.50 10.78 9.23
CA LYS A 169 2.21 10.33 10.58
C LYS A 169 2.10 8.80 10.64
N THR A 170 1.32 8.20 9.74
CA THR A 170 1.19 6.73 9.62
C THR A 170 2.56 6.09 9.37
N ARG A 171 3.40 6.69 8.52
CA ARG A 171 4.76 6.20 8.27
C ARG A 171 5.64 6.26 9.50
N ILE A 172 5.57 7.34 10.27
CA ILE A 172 6.31 7.48 11.54
C ILE A 172 5.87 6.40 12.53
N GLU A 173 4.56 6.19 12.70
CA GLU A 173 4.02 5.16 13.59
C GLU A 173 4.51 3.76 13.18
N THR A 174 4.44 3.41 11.89
CA THR A 174 4.96 2.11 11.41
C THR A 174 6.45 1.93 11.68
N LEU A 175 7.27 2.96 11.40
CA LEU A 175 8.72 2.90 11.66
C LEU A 175 9.03 2.80 13.15
N TYR A 176 8.23 3.44 14.00
CA TYR A 176 8.39 3.36 15.45
C TYR A 176 8.12 1.94 15.96
N THR A 177 7.02 1.32 15.51
CA THR A 177 6.70 -0.07 15.84
C THR A 177 7.77 -1.04 15.31
N GLU A 178 8.20 -0.88 14.06
CA GLU A 178 9.27 -1.71 13.48
C GLU A 178 10.59 -1.58 14.25
N ASN A 179 10.94 -0.37 14.69
CA ASN A 179 12.15 -0.15 15.49
C ASN A 179 12.04 -0.84 16.86
N GLN A 180 10.89 -0.71 17.54
CA GLN A 180 10.65 -1.37 18.82
C GLN A 180 10.72 -2.90 18.70
N ASP A 181 10.17 -3.49 17.64
CA ASP A 181 10.26 -4.93 17.37
C ASP A 181 11.71 -5.37 17.12
N ASN A 182 12.48 -4.57 16.38
CA ASN A 182 13.88 -4.86 16.09
C ASN A 182 14.76 -4.73 17.35
N GLU A 183 14.49 -3.75 18.21
CA GLU A 183 15.14 -3.62 19.52
C GLU A 183 14.87 -4.86 20.39
N GLY A 184 13.61 -5.32 20.44
CA GLY A 184 13.24 -6.56 21.14
C GLY A 184 14.00 -7.78 20.62
N ARG A 185 14.05 -7.97 19.29
CA ARG A 185 14.84 -9.06 18.67
C ARG A 185 16.33 -8.96 18.99
N LEU A 186 16.89 -7.76 19.01
CA LEU A 186 18.29 -7.53 19.32
C LEU A 186 18.60 -7.89 20.77
N GLU A 187 17.72 -7.56 21.71
CA GLU A 187 17.85 -7.97 23.11
C GLU A 187 17.81 -9.49 23.27
N ASP A 188 16.89 -10.18 22.60
CA ASP A 188 16.79 -11.63 22.62
C ASP A 188 18.05 -12.29 22.05
N MET A 189 18.56 -11.79 20.92
CA MET A 189 19.84 -12.25 20.36
C MET A 189 21.01 -12.03 21.34
N ARG A 190 21.04 -10.90 22.04
CA ARG A 190 22.07 -10.62 23.08
C ARG A 190 21.95 -11.58 24.27
N ARG A 191 20.73 -11.90 24.72
CA ARG A 191 20.48 -12.87 25.80
C ARG A 191 20.92 -14.27 25.37
N ASN A 192 20.54 -14.69 24.17
CA ASN A 192 20.94 -15.98 23.61
C ASN A 192 22.45 -16.09 23.44
N ARG A 193 23.11 -15.04 22.94
CA ARG A 193 24.57 -15.00 22.83
C ARG A 193 25.26 -15.16 24.19
N LYS A 194 24.82 -14.43 25.22
CA LYS A 194 25.37 -14.59 26.59
C LYS A 194 25.18 -15.99 27.14
N ALA A 195 24.00 -16.59 26.94
CA ALA A 195 23.73 -17.96 27.37
C ALA A 195 24.64 -18.97 26.65
N MET A 196 24.83 -18.80 25.34
CA MET A 196 25.69 -19.66 24.54
C MET A 196 27.17 -19.48 24.91
N GLU A 197 27.64 -18.26 25.14
CA GLU A 197 29.01 -17.98 25.62
C GLU A 197 29.28 -18.67 26.96
N MET A 198 28.32 -18.69 27.90
CA MET A 198 28.45 -19.47 29.14
C MET A 198 28.58 -20.96 28.88
N GLN A 199 27.72 -21.54 28.02
CA GLN A 199 27.79 -22.97 27.69
C GLN A 199 29.12 -23.35 27.01
N VAL A 200 29.60 -22.50 26.09
CA VAL A 200 30.88 -22.70 25.41
C VAL A 200 32.02 -22.66 26.42
N ARG A 201 32.01 -21.69 27.34
CA ARG A 201 33.04 -21.59 28.40
C ARG A 201 33.04 -22.82 29.30
N GLU A 202 31.87 -23.30 29.71
CA GLU A 202 31.76 -24.51 30.53
C GLU A 202 32.29 -25.75 29.79
N LYS A 203 31.88 -25.95 28.53
CA LYS A 203 32.39 -27.05 27.70
C LYS A 203 33.90 -26.95 27.48
N SER A 204 34.43 -25.76 27.30
CA SER A 204 35.89 -25.53 27.16
C SER A 204 36.64 -25.93 28.43
N MET A 205 36.17 -25.50 29.60
CA MET A 205 36.78 -25.89 30.88
C MET A 205 36.74 -27.41 31.08
N ARG A 206 35.60 -28.06 30.81
CA ARG A 206 35.50 -29.53 30.87
C ARG A 206 36.46 -30.22 29.91
N ASN A 207 36.65 -29.67 28.71
CA ASN A 207 37.58 -30.23 27.73
C ASN A 207 39.04 -30.10 28.20
N GLU A 208 39.42 -28.95 28.78
CA GLU A 208 40.74 -28.77 29.41
C GLU A 208 40.97 -29.74 30.57
N ASP A 209 39.97 -29.95 31.43
CA ASP A 209 40.03 -30.94 32.51
C ASP A 209 40.22 -32.37 31.97
N LEU A 210 39.47 -32.74 30.94
CA LEU A 210 39.59 -34.05 30.30
C LEU A 210 40.97 -34.22 29.65
N LYS A 211 41.50 -33.19 28.97
CA LYS A 211 42.86 -33.21 28.41
C LYS A 211 43.91 -33.42 29.49
N ARG A 212 43.79 -32.74 30.64
CA ARG A 212 44.69 -32.94 31.79
C ARG A 212 44.62 -34.37 32.31
N ARG A 213 43.41 -34.91 32.53
CA ARG A 213 43.22 -36.31 32.96
C ARG A 213 43.77 -37.31 31.96
N LEU A 214 43.60 -37.07 30.66
CA LEU A 214 44.14 -37.94 29.60
C LEU A 214 45.67 -37.96 29.65
N LEU A 215 46.30 -36.80 29.81
CA LEU A 215 47.76 -36.71 29.97
C LEU A 215 48.26 -37.46 31.21
N GLU A 216 47.56 -37.33 32.34
CA GLU A 216 47.87 -38.05 33.58
C GLU A 216 47.72 -39.56 33.41
N LEU A 217 46.61 -40.01 32.79
CA LEU A 217 46.37 -41.42 32.50
C LEU A 217 47.44 -41.99 31.57
N ARG A 218 47.87 -41.24 30.54
CA ARG A 218 48.96 -41.65 29.65
C ARG A 218 50.28 -41.81 30.41
N ARG A 219 50.64 -40.85 31.27
CA ARG A 219 51.84 -40.96 32.14
C ARG A 219 51.75 -42.17 33.08
N ASN A 220 50.57 -42.44 33.63
CA ASN A 220 50.35 -43.61 34.48
C ASN A 220 50.46 -44.91 33.68
N GLN A 221 49.91 -44.96 32.46
CA GLN A 221 50.04 -46.08 31.55
C GLN A 221 51.52 -46.37 31.22
N GLU A 222 52.30 -45.34 30.90
CA GLU A 222 53.74 -45.47 30.65
C GLU A 222 54.49 -46.03 31.86
N LYS A 223 54.18 -45.55 33.08
CA LYS A 223 54.75 -46.09 34.32
C LYS A 223 54.38 -47.56 34.55
N VAL A 224 53.13 -47.93 34.31
CA VAL A 224 52.67 -49.32 34.47
C VAL A 224 53.31 -50.22 33.43
N ALA A 225 53.44 -49.77 32.18
CA ALA A 225 54.12 -50.49 31.12
C ALA A 225 55.61 -50.71 31.44
N ALA A 226 56.31 -49.69 31.93
CA ALA A 226 57.70 -49.82 32.37
C ALA A 226 57.85 -50.85 33.51
N ARG A 227 56.98 -50.80 34.52
CA ARG A 227 56.96 -51.80 35.61
C ARG A 227 56.66 -53.21 35.10
N LEU A 228 55.78 -53.34 34.12
CA LEU A 228 55.46 -54.62 33.50
C LEU A 228 56.68 -55.21 32.77
N GLU A 229 57.42 -54.39 32.00
CA GLU A 229 58.63 -54.83 31.33
C GLU A 229 59.75 -55.19 32.32
N GLU A 230 59.93 -54.41 33.38
CA GLU A 230 60.87 -54.75 34.47
C GLU A 230 60.51 -56.09 35.12
N ALA A 231 59.21 -56.32 35.39
CA ALA A 231 58.72 -57.57 35.95
C ALA A 231 58.92 -58.76 34.99
N LYS A 232 58.71 -58.56 33.68
CA LYS A 232 58.98 -59.59 32.65
C LYS A 232 60.47 -59.90 32.56
N GLN A 233 61.33 -58.89 32.60
CA GLN A 233 62.77 -59.07 32.58
C GLN A 233 63.25 -59.86 33.80
N LYS A 234 62.83 -59.44 35.01
CA LYS A 234 63.10 -60.18 36.26
C LYS A 234 62.60 -61.62 36.21
N LYS A 235 61.39 -61.84 35.67
CA LYS A 235 60.86 -63.19 35.45
C LYS A 235 61.77 -63.99 34.52
N GLY A 236 62.23 -63.40 33.42
CA GLY A 236 63.15 -64.02 32.47
C GLY A 236 64.47 -64.41 33.13
N GLU A 237 65.10 -63.47 33.85
CA GLU A 237 66.34 -63.70 34.61
C GLU A 237 66.17 -64.82 35.64
N LEU A 238 65.09 -64.79 36.43
CA LEU A 238 64.78 -65.86 37.39
C LEU A 238 64.53 -67.20 36.70
N THR A 239 63.94 -67.20 35.51
CA THR A 239 63.69 -68.43 34.73
C THR A 239 65.01 -69.03 34.23
N VAL A 240 65.91 -68.20 33.69
CA VAL A 240 67.26 -68.64 33.28
C VAL A 240 68.07 -69.12 34.48
N LEU A 241 68.02 -68.41 35.60
CA LEU A 241 68.69 -68.82 36.83
C LEU A 241 68.14 -70.16 37.35
N LEU A 242 66.81 -70.33 37.32
CA LEU A 242 66.16 -71.59 37.67
C LEU A 242 66.63 -72.71 36.75
N GLU A 243 66.67 -72.49 35.43
CA GLU A 243 67.14 -73.47 34.46
C GLU A 243 68.60 -73.85 34.69
N GLN A 244 69.47 -72.85 34.89
CA GLN A 244 70.89 -73.06 35.24
C GLN A 244 71.03 -73.87 36.54
N LYS A 245 70.30 -73.51 37.61
CA LYS A 245 70.32 -74.24 38.88
C LYS A 245 69.75 -75.65 38.74
N THR A 246 68.76 -75.84 37.88
CA THR A 246 68.17 -77.15 37.60
C THR A 246 69.17 -78.02 36.83
N GLN A 247 69.88 -77.44 35.86
CA GLN A 247 70.95 -78.11 35.12
C GLN A 247 72.14 -78.43 36.02
N GLU A 248 72.59 -77.50 36.87
CA GLU A 248 73.64 -77.72 37.87
C GLU A 248 73.26 -78.82 38.87
N LYS A 249 72.00 -78.83 39.33
CA LYS A 249 71.46 -79.92 40.14
C LYS A 249 71.48 -81.25 39.39
N LEU A 250 71.16 -81.23 38.09
CA LEU A 250 71.18 -82.44 37.25
C LEU A 250 72.61 -82.94 37.03
N THR A 251 73.57 -82.07 36.76
CA THR A 251 74.99 -82.42 36.61
C THR A 251 75.57 -82.92 37.92
N LEU A 252 75.30 -82.26 39.05
CA LEU A 252 75.72 -82.74 40.38
C LEU A 252 75.06 -84.07 40.74
N LYS A 253 73.78 -84.28 40.37
CA LYS A 253 73.14 -85.60 40.48
C LYS A 253 73.86 -86.61 39.62
N GLN A 254 74.18 -86.30 38.36
CA GLN A 254 74.91 -87.20 37.46
C GLN A 254 76.32 -87.48 37.97
N GLU A 255 77.05 -86.51 38.53
CA GLU A 255 78.35 -86.70 39.15
C GLU A 255 78.25 -87.53 40.43
N SER A 256 77.24 -87.30 41.27
CA SER A 256 76.92 -88.16 42.41
C SER A 256 76.58 -89.58 41.98
N THR A 257 75.87 -89.75 40.86
CA THR A 257 75.52 -91.04 40.25
C THR A 257 76.71 -91.68 39.55
N LYS A 258 77.69 -90.90 39.06
CA LYS A 258 78.98 -91.36 38.50
C LYS A 258 79.98 -91.75 39.58
N LEU A 259 79.93 -91.12 40.76
CA LEU A 259 80.76 -91.44 41.93
C LEU A 259 80.17 -92.59 42.76
N ARG A 260 78.87 -92.85 42.63
CA ARG A 260 78.16 -93.96 43.29
C ARG A 260 78.71 -95.37 42.99
N PRO A 261 79.09 -95.73 41.75
CA PRO A 261 79.68 -97.03 41.40
C PRO A 261 81.14 -97.15 41.84
N TYR A 262 81.83 -96.05 42.11
CA TYR A 262 83.21 -96.07 42.62
C TYR A 262 83.30 -96.30 44.13
N VAL A 263 82.20 -96.15 44.88
CA VAL A 263 82.18 -96.44 46.33
C VAL A 263 81.78 -97.89 46.60
N LEU A 264 81.03 -98.54 45.71
CA LEU A 264 80.66 -99.94 45.89
C LEU A 264 80.41 -100.60 44.52
N GLN A 265 81.06 -101.75 44.36
CA GLN A 265 80.72 -102.88 43.47
C GLN A 265 81.36 -102.84 42.08
N SER A 266 82.19 -103.83 41.72
CA SER A 266 81.93 -105.26 41.45
C SER A 266 81.15 -105.51 40.14
N PRO A 267 81.59 -106.48 39.30
CA PRO A 267 81.17 -106.58 37.89
C PRO A 267 79.68 -106.85 37.61
N SER A 268 78.87 -107.24 38.61
CA SER A 268 77.43 -107.50 38.43
C SER A 268 76.61 -106.21 38.35
N ALA A 269 77.01 -105.14 39.03
CA ALA A 269 76.32 -103.85 39.00
C ALA A 269 76.40 -103.16 37.62
N LEU A 270 77.43 -103.47 36.82
CA LEU A 270 77.61 -102.93 35.46
C LEU A 270 76.67 -103.57 34.43
N GLN A 271 76.22 -104.81 34.65
CA GLN A 271 75.23 -105.46 33.77
C GLN A 271 73.80 -104.97 34.05
N ASP A 272 73.45 -104.76 35.31
CA ASP A 272 72.15 -104.21 35.70
C ASP A 272 71.98 -102.73 35.28
N ASN A 273 73.03 -101.91 35.45
CA ASN A 273 73.04 -100.53 34.95
C ASN A 273 72.88 -100.44 33.42
N LEU A 274 73.35 -101.44 32.67
CA LEU A 274 73.23 -101.46 31.20
C LEU A 274 71.82 -101.87 30.75
N ALA A 275 71.10 -102.66 31.56
CA ALA A 275 69.68 -102.92 31.38
C ALA A 275 68.83 -101.70 31.75
N GLU A 276 69.13 -101.05 32.88
CA GLU A 276 68.44 -99.82 33.32
C GLU A 276 68.65 -98.66 32.34
N LEU A 277 69.86 -98.46 31.82
CA LEU A 277 70.14 -97.44 30.80
C LEU A 277 69.43 -97.74 29.47
N ARG A 278 69.23 -99.01 29.11
CA ARG A 278 68.42 -99.38 27.93
C ARG A 278 66.95 -99.06 28.15
N GLU A 279 66.43 -99.28 29.35
CA GLU A 279 65.04 -98.98 29.70
C GLU A 279 64.80 -97.46 29.77
N ILE A 280 65.75 -96.70 30.32
CA ILE A 280 65.73 -95.22 30.30
C ILE A 280 65.81 -94.70 28.86
N LEU A 281 66.69 -95.24 28.02
CA LEU A 281 66.79 -94.85 26.61
C LEU A 281 65.49 -95.12 25.85
N ASN A 282 64.80 -96.22 26.15
CA ASN A 282 63.51 -96.54 25.54
C ASN A 282 62.40 -95.61 26.03
N ASN A 283 62.38 -95.28 27.32
CA ASN A 283 61.45 -94.30 27.88
C ASN A 283 61.69 -92.91 27.31
N ASP A 284 62.94 -92.46 27.20
CA ASP A 284 63.29 -91.16 26.61
C ASP A 284 62.94 -91.11 25.12
N LYS A 285 63.15 -92.19 24.36
CA LYS A 285 62.66 -92.28 22.97
C LYS A 285 61.14 -92.16 22.89
N SER A 286 60.41 -92.86 23.76
CA SER A 286 58.95 -92.75 23.80
C SER A 286 58.47 -91.34 24.20
N HIS A 287 59.21 -90.67 25.09
CA HIS A 287 58.91 -89.32 25.54
C HIS A 287 59.21 -88.29 24.44
N ILE A 288 60.33 -88.44 23.73
CA ILE A 288 60.69 -87.63 22.55
C ILE A 288 59.64 -87.79 21.45
N ASP A 289 59.20 -89.01 21.15
CA ASP A 289 58.13 -89.25 20.18
C ASP A 289 56.81 -88.59 20.62
N SER A 290 56.50 -88.59 21.91
CA SER A 290 55.32 -87.88 22.44
C SER A 290 55.43 -86.36 22.30
N LEU A 291 56.63 -85.80 22.50
CA LEU A 291 56.90 -84.38 22.35
C LEU A 291 56.92 -83.96 20.88
N ASP A 292 57.45 -84.76 19.97
CA ASP A 292 57.42 -84.48 18.52
C ASP A 292 55.99 -84.51 17.99
N ARG A 293 55.16 -85.47 18.45
CA ARG A 293 53.72 -85.47 18.16
C ARG A 293 53.03 -84.22 18.68
N ARG A 294 53.36 -83.77 19.90
CA ARG A 294 52.80 -82.55 20.48
C ARG A 294 53.27 -81.29 19.76
N ALA A 295 54.54 -81.23 19.34
CA ALA A 295 55.10 -80.13 18.57
C ALA A 295 54.44 -80.03 17.19
N ARG A 296 54.24 -81.17 16.50
CA ARG A 296 53.49 -81.22 15.24
C ARG A 296 52.04 -80.76 15.42
N ALA A 297 51.36 -81.20 16.48
CA ALA A 297 49.99 -80.75 16.77
C ALA A 297 49.91 -79.23 17.05
N LEU A 298 50.88 -78.69 17.80
CA LEU A 298 50.99 -77.24 18.05
C LEU A 298 51.32 -76.45 16.79
N GLN A 299 52.16 -77.00 15.90
CA GLN A 299 52.45 -76.40 14.60
C GLN A 299 51.18 -76.32 13.74
N THR A 300 50.41 -77.41 13.64
CA THR A 300 49.13 -77.41 12.92
C THR A 300 48.14 -76.38 13.52
N SER A 301 48.10 -76.26 14.85
CA SER A 301 47.30 -75.23 15.51
C SER A 301 47.77 -73.81 15.19
N THR A 302 49.08 -73.59 15.07
CA THR A 302 49.67 -72.29 14.76
C THR A 302 49.39 -71.90 13.31
N ASP A 303 49.50 -72.85 12.38
CA ASP A 303 49.12 -72.66 10.98
C ASP A 303 47.62 -72.35 10.85
N SER A 304 46.78 -72.97 11.68
CA SER A 304 45.33 -72.67 11.75
C SER A 304 45.07 -71.25 12.27
N PHE A 305 45.77 -70.81 13.32
CA PHE A 305 45.66 -69.43 13.81
C PHE A 305 46.19 -68.40 12.81
N SER A 306 47.21 -68.74 12.01
CA SER A 306 47.69 -67.89 10.92
C SER A 306 46.59 -67.64 9.89
N VAL A 307 45.88 -68.68 9.46
CA VAL A 307 44.76 -68.57 8.52
C VAL A 307 43.63 -67.70 9.10
N VAL A 308 43.25 -67.94 10.36
CA VAL A 308 42.22 -67.13 11.02
C VAL A 308 42.65 -65.66 11.17
N SER A 309 43.93 -65.40 11.45
CA SER A 309 44.48 -64.04 11.53
C SER A 309 44.39 -63.31 10.18
N THR A 310 44.71 -63.99 9.08
CA THR A 310 44.54 -63.43 7.73
C THR A 310 43.07 -63.17 7.39
N ASP A 311 42.17 -64.05 7.79
CA ASP A 311 40.73 -63.86 7.58
C ASP A 311 40.20 -62.66 8.37
N VAL A 312 40.59 -62.51 9.64
CA VAL A 312 40.23 -61.35 10.47
C VAL A 312 40.76 -60.06 9.87
N ALA A 313 42.01 -60.04 9.38
CA ALA A 313 42.57 -58.88 8.69
C ALA A 313 41.77 -58.52 7.42
N SER A 314 41.29 -59.53 6.67
CA SER A 314 40.42 -59.31 5.52
C SER A 314 39.06 -58.73 5.91
N CYS A 315 38.44 -59.21 7.00
CA CYS A 315 37.19 -58.68 7.51
C CYS A 315 37.33 -57.22 7.98
N ILE A 316 38.44 -56.86 8.63
CA ILE A 316 38.73 -55.48 9.03
C ILE A 316 38.79 -54.57 7.79
N LYS A 317 39.46 -55.03 6.72
CA LYS A 317 39.55 -54.27 5.48
C LYS A 317 38.18 -54.03 4.84
N ILE A 318 37.33 -55.07 4.80
CA ILE A 318 35.95 -54.96 4.30
C ILE A 318 35.13 -54.00 5.16
N LEU A 319 35.28 -54.03 6.50
CA LEU A 319 34.60 -53.10 7.40
C LEU A 319 35.03 -51.63 7.17
N ASP A 320 36.31 -51.41 6.87
CA ASP A 320 36.82 -50.06 6.57
C ASP A 320 36.27 -49.57 5.22
N GLU A 321 36.23 -50.44 4.20
CA GLU A 321 35.58 -50.14 2.92
C GLU A 321 34.08 -49.81 3.11
N ILE A 322 33.34 -50.61 3.89
CA ILE A 322 31.93 -50.35 4.22
C ILE A 322 31.77 -49.00 4.95
N SER A 323 32.65 -48.69 5.91
CA SER A 323 32.63 -47.40 6.62
C SER A 323 32.79 -46.22 5.65
N THR A 324 33.71 -46.33 4.68
CA THR A 324 33.88 -45.29 3.65
C THR A 324 32.68 -45.16 2.73
N GLU A 325 32.03 -46.27 2.35
CA GLU A 325 30.83 -46.23 1.51
C GLU A 325 29.61 -45.67 2.26
N LEU A 326 29.46 -45.99 3.56
CA LEU A 326 28.45 -45.38 4.43
C LEU A 326 28.61 -43.87 4.52
N SER A 327 29.84 -43.38 4.68
CA SER A 327 30.11 -41.94 4.70
C SER A 327 29.74 -41.26 3.37
N LYS A 328 29.99 -41.92 2.23
CA LYS A 328 29.58 -41.40 0.90
C LYS A 328 28.06 -41.42 0.74
N GLU A 329 27.40 -42.47 1.21
CA GLU A 329 25.94 -42.58 1.19
C GLU A 329 25.29 -41.46 2.03
N GLU A 330 25.81 -41.18 3.22
CA GLU A 330 25.33 -40.07 4.06
C GLU A 330 25.48 -38.71 3.36
N GLU A 331 26.61 -38.46 2.68
CA GLU A 331 26.83 -37.25 1.90
C GLU A 331 25.86 -37.13 0.72
N GLU A 332 25.65 -38.22 -0.02
CA GLU A 332 24.70 -38.25 -1.15
C GLU A 332 23.24 -38.12 -0.68
N MET A 333 22.88 -38.72 0.46
CA MET A 333 21.56 -38.54 1.08
C MET A 333 21.35 -37.08 1.52
N ALA A 334 22.38 -36.42 2.08
CA ALA A 334 22.31 -35.01 2.42
C ALA A 334 22.20 -34.12 1.18
N ARG A 335 22.88 -34.45 0.07
CA ARG A 335 22.73 -33.76 -1.21
C ARG A 335 21.33 -33.95 -1.80
N ASN A 336 20.81 -35.17 -1.76
CA ASN A 336 19.49 -35.52 -2.27
C ASN A 336 18.39 -34.79 -1.47
N ALA A 337 18.50 -34.74 -0.14
CA ALA A 337 17.59 -33.96 0.70
C ALA A 337 17.57 -32.46 0.30
N LYS A 338 18.75 -31.84 0.14
CA LYS A 338 18.86 -30.45 -0.32
C LYS A 338 18.26 -30.23 -1.72
N GLN A 339 18.52 -31.16 -2.64
CA GLN A 339 17.95 -31.09 -3.99
C GLN A 339 16.43 -31.24 -3.96
N ARG A 340 15.88 -32.15 -3.15
CA ARG A 340 14.45 -32.34 -2.98
C ARG A 340 13.77 -31.11 -2.38
N ASP A 341 14.38 -30.47 -1.38
CA ASP A 341 13.87 -29.22 -0.80
C ASP A 341 13.88 -28.09 -1.83
N ALA A 342 14.97 -27.93 -2.58
CA ALA A 342 15.07 -26.94 -3.65
C ALA A 342 14.05 -27.19 -4.78
N LEU A 343 13.76 -28.45 -5.09
CA LEU A 343 12.77 -28.84 -6.10
C LEU A 343 11.33 -28.59 -5.60
N SER A 344 11.08 -28.80 -4.31
CA SER A 344 9.82 -28.45 -3.64
C SER A 344 9.59 -26.94 -3.63
N GLU A 345 10.60 -26.14 -3.26
CA GLU A 345 10.53 -24.67 -3.31
C GLU A 345 10.29 -24.15 -4.73
N ARG A 346 11.03 -24.66 -5.72
CA ARG A 346 10.79 -24.31 -7.14
C ARG A 346 9.39 -24.72 -7.60
N GLY A 347 8.90 -25.88 -7.17
CA GLY A 347 7.54 -26.34 -7.47
C GLY A 347 6.46 -25.43 -6.87
N ASN A 348 6.66 -24.94 -5.65
CA ASN A 348 5.75 -23.99 -5.02
C ASN A 348 5.77 -22.63 -5.73
N ASN A 349 6.96 -22.11 -6.06
CA ASN A 349 7.10 -20.87 -6.81
C ASN A 349 6.44 -20.96 -8.20
N ALA A 350 6.60 -22.09 -8.91
CA ALA A 350 5.96 -22.31 -10.19
C ALA A 350 4.42 -22.29 -10.08
N ARG A 351 3.85 -22.93 -9.04
CA ARG A 351 2.40 -22.91 -8.78
C ARG A 351 1.89 -21.52 -8.42
N GLU A 352 2.66 -20.72 -7.68
CA GLU A 352 2.29 -19.33 -7.39
C GLU A 352 2.31 -18.47 -8.65
N VAL A 353 3.34 -18.61 -9.48
CA VAL A 353 3.42 -17.91 -10.78
C VAL A 353 2.24 -18.30 -11.68
N GLU A 354 1.87 -19.58 -11.74
CA GLU A 354 0.72 -20.06 -12.52
C GLU A 354 -0.62 -19.51 -11.98
N ARG A 355 -0.77 -19.42 -10.65
CA ARG A 355 -1.93 -18.74 -10.02
C ARG A 355 -1.98 -17.26 -10.36
N MET A 356 -0.85 -16.56 -10.33
CA MET A 356 -0.78 -15.15 -10.73
C MET A 356 -1.07 -14.97 -12.22
N GLU A 357 -0.55 -15.83 -13.08
CA GLU A 357 -0.81 -15.82 -14.52
C GLU A 357 -2.30 -16.02 -14.81
N THR A 358 -2.94 -17.01 -14.18
CA THR A 358 -4.38 -17.27 -14.37
C THR A 358 -5.23 -16.11 -13.86
N MET A 359 -4.86 -15.49 -12.74
CA MET A 359 -5.51 -14.27 -12.24
C MET A 359 -5.37 -13.10 -13.22
N LEU A 360 -4.16 -12.85 -13.71
CA LEU A 360 -3.87 -11.78 -14.67
C LEU A 360 -4.60 -12.00 -16.01
N LYS A 361 -4.65 -13.25 -16.52
CA LYS A 361 -5.43 -13.59 -17.72
C LYS A 361 -6.92 -13.29 -17.53
N ARG A 362 -7.49 -13.60 -16.35
CA ARG A 362 -8.89 -13.26 -16.03
C ARG A 362 -9.10 -11.75 -15.97
N GLN A 363 -8.18 -11.00 -15.38
CA GLN A 363 -8.27 -9.54 -15.37
C GLN A 363 -8.18 -8.96 -16.78
N LEU A 364 -7.24 -9.45 -17.60
CA LEU A 364 -7.06 -9.04 -18.98
C LEU A 364 -8.32 -9.31 -19.82
N SER A 365 -8.94 -10.49 -19.65
CA SER A 365 -10.22 -10.83 -20.28
C SER A 365 -11.35 -9.86 -19.89
N LYS A 366 -11.47 -9.52 -18.59
CA LYS A 366 -12.45 -8.53 -18.14
C LYS A 366 -12.21 -7.14 -18.74
N TRP A 367 -10.96 -6.72 -18.82
CA TRP A 367 -10.60 -5.45 -19.43
C TRP A 367 -10.85 -5.45 -20.94
N SER A 368 -10.50 -6.52 -21.65
CA SER A 368 -10.77 -6.64 -23.07
C SER A 368 -12.27 -6.63 -23.38
N GLU A 369 -13.09 -7.33 -22.59
CA GLU A 369 -14.56 -7.28 -22.74
C GLU A 369 -15.11 -5.88 -22.49
N ARG A 370 -14.59 -5.16 -21.49
CA ARG A 370 -14.99 -3.79 -21.21
C ARG A 370 -14.59 -2.84 -22.34
N THR A 371 -13.37 -2.99 -22.87
CA THR A 371 -12.89 -2.21 -24.01
C THR A 371 -13.71 -2.49 -25.25
N GLU A 372 -14.07 -3.74 -25.52
CA GLU A 372 -14.89 -4.11 -26.68
C GLU A 372 -16.30 -3.53 -26.56
N LYS A 373 -16.95 -3.65 -25.39
CA LYS A 373 -18.26 -3.00 -25.15
C LYS A 373 -18.20 -1.49 -25.35
N LEU A 374 -17.12 -0.82 -24.90
CA LEU A 374 -16.94 0.61 -25.13
C LEU A 374 -16.75 0.95 -26.61
N ARG A 375 -16.03 0.11 -27.36
CA ARG A 375 -15.87 0.25 -28.81
C ARG A 375 -17.20 0.06 -29.54
N GLU A 376 -17.95 -0.98 -29.21
CA GLU A 376 -19.28 -1.24 -29.77
C GLU A 376 -20.24 -0.08 -29.48
N GLN A 377 -20.27 0.42 -28.24
CA GLN A 377 -21.10 1.59 -27.87
C GLN A 377 -20.69 2.85 -28.62
N SER A 378 -19.38 3.09 -28.76
CA SER A 378 -18.86 4.21 -29.55
C SER A 378 -19.26 4.09 -31.02
N HIS A 379 -19.11 2.89 -31.60
CA HIS A 379 -19.50 2.59 -32.97
C HIS A 379 -21.02 2.76 -33.18
N HIS A 380 -21.84 2.30 -32.24
CA HIS A 380 -23.29 2.47 -32.29
C HIS A 380 -23.68 3.95 -32.25
N LYS A 381 -23.11 4.72 -31.31
CA LYS A 381 -23.33 6.18 -31.23
C LYS A 381 -22.88 6.90 -32.49
N ALA A 382 -21.75 6.50 -33.08
CA ALA A 382 -21.27 7.07 -34.35
C ALA A 382 -22.22 6.74 -35.52
N GLN A 383 -22.77 5.52 -35.59
CA GLN A 383 -23.77 5.15 -36.58
C GLN A 383 -25.09 5.91 -36.39
N GLU A 384 -25.58 6.05 -35.16
CA GLU A 384 -26.77 6.84 -34.85
C GLU A 384 -26.58 8.31 -35.20
N ALA A 385 -25.44 8.90 -34.85
CA ALA A 385 -25.09 10.27 -35.22
C ALA A 385 -25.05 10.43 -36.74
N LYS A 386 -24.47 9.47 -37.47
CA LYS A 386 -24.45 9.48 -38.93
C LYS A 386 -25.85 9.38 -39.53
N LYS A 387 -26.72 8.52 -39.00
CA LYS A 387 -28.13 8.41 -39.43
C LYS A 387 -28.89 9.72 -39.20
N ARG A 388 -28.79 10.29 -37.99
CA ARG A 388 -29.39 11.60 -37.68
C ARG A 388 -28.86 12.71 -38.58
N MET A 389 -27.56 12.69 -38.90
CA MET A 389 -26.97 13.66 -39.83
C MET A 389 -27.56 13.50 -41.24
N THR A 390 -27.72 12.28 -41.73
CA THR A 390 -28.35 12.04 -43.04
C THR A 390 -29.83 12.41 -43.06
N GLU A 391 -30.57 12.16 -41.98
CA GLU A 391 -31.98 12.56 -41.83
C GLU A 391 -32.09 14.09 -41.81
N LEU A 392 -31.25 14.78 -41.02
CA LEU A 392 -31.20 16.25 -40.98
C LEU A 392 -30.82 16.84 -42.34
N GLN A 393 -29.87 16.23 -43.07
CA GLN A 393 -29.53 16.66 -44.43
C GLN A 393 -30.70 16.47 -45.40
N ALA A 394 -31.45 15.38 -45.30
CA ALA A 394 -32.64 15.15 -46.13
C ALA A 394 -33.75 16.16 -45.82
N VAL A 395 -34.02 16.41 -44.54
CA VAL A 395 -34.99 17.44 -44.11
C VAL A 395 -34.53 18.82 -44.57
N HIS A 396 -33.26 19.17 -44.41
CA HIS A 396 -32.74 20.46 -44.87
C HIS A 396 -32.86 20.61 -46.38
N LYS A 397 -32.61 19.54 -47.16
CA LYS A 397 -32.80 19.53 -48.61
C LYS A 397 -34.27 19.76 -48.96
N GLN A 398 -35.20 19.05 -48.33
CA GLN A 398 -36.65 19.24 -48.52
C GLN A 398 -37.08 20.66 -48.16
N LEU A 399 -36.61 21.22 -47.04
CA LEU A 399 -36.91 22.59 -46.64
C LEU A 399 -36.38 23.61 -47.66
N THR A 400 -35.17 23.37 -48.18
CA THR A 400 -34.57 24.22 -49.21
C THR A 400 -35.36 24.15 -50.50
N GLU A 401 -35.76 22.95 -50.94
CA GLU A 401 -36.63 22.75 -52.10
C GLU A 401 -37.98 23.46 -51.91
N GLU A 402 -38.64 23.27 -50.77
CA GLU A 402 -39.88 23.99 -50.42
C GLU A 402 -39.70 25.51 -50.42
N HIS A 403 -38.59 26.03 -49.88
CA HIS A 403 -38.29 27.46 -49.89
C HIS A 403 -38.08 27.97 -51.32
N THR A 404 -37.40 27.20 -52.18
CA THR A 404 -37.22 27.58 -53.58
C THR A 404 -38.54 27.55 -54.36
N ASP A 405 -39.40 26.57 -54.12
CA ASP A 405 -40.70 26.46 -54.79
C ASP A 405 -41.70 27.49 -54.28
N LYS A 406 -41.72 27.77 -52.96
CA LYS A 406 -42.45 28.91 -52.39
C LYS A 406 -41.92 30.23 -52.94
N GLY A 407 -40.61 30.37 -53.12
CA GLY A 407 -39.96 31.53 -53.75
C GLY A 407 -40.41 31.72 -55.20
N LYS A 408 -40.38 30.66 -56.02
CA LYS A 408 -40.90 30.68 -57.41
C LYS A 408 -42.40 31.00 -57.45
N ALA A 409 -43.20 30.40 -56.57
CA ALA A 409 -44.63 30.66 -56.50
C ALA A 409 -44.94 32.11 -56.07
N MET A 410 -44.16 32.65 -55.14
CA MET A 410 -44.21 34.07 -54.76
C MET A 410 -43.85 34.96 -55.95
N GLU A 411 -42.80 34.64 -56.71
CA GLU A 411 -42.40 35.42 -57.89
C GLU A 411 -43.47 35.38 -58.99
N VAL A 412 -44.07 34.22 -59.25
CA VAL A 412 -45.20 34.09 -60.19
C VAL A 412 -46.40 34.92 -59.72
N ARG A 413 -46.72 34.90 -58.42
CA ARG A 413 -47.79 35.74 -57.85
C ARG A 413 -47.46 37.22 -57.98
N ARG A 414 -46.21 37.61 -57.74
CA ARG A 414 -45.73 38.99 -57.89
C ARG A 414 -45.86 39.47 -59.33
N VAL A 415 -45.37 38.71 -60.30
CA VAL A 415 -45.52 39.02 -61.74
C VAL A 415 -46.99 39.11 -62.13
N ARG A 416 -47.85 38.24 -61.58
CA ARG A 416 -49.29 38.30 -61.84
C ARG A 416 -49.93 39.56 -61.25
N ILE A 417 -49.53 39.97 -60.04
CA ILE A 417 -49.97 41.23 -59.42
C ILE A 417 -49.52 42.40 -60.30
N GLU A 418 -48.24 42.47 -60.67
CA GLU A 418 -47.69 43.52 -61.55
C GLU A 418 -48.42 43.59 -62.90
N GLN A 419 -48.74 42.45 -63.52
CA GLN A 419 -49.54 42.40 -64.76
C GLN A 419 -50.98 42.89 -64.55
N THR A 420 -51.56 42.63 -63.38
CA THR A 420 -52.93 43.04 -63.07
C THR A 420 -52.98 44.54 -62.75
N GLU A 421 -51.98 45.06 -62.04
CA GLU A 421 -51.78 46.49 -61.80
C GLU A 421 -51.57 47.25 -63.12
N LYS A 422 -50.76 46.72 -64.04
CA LYS A 422 -50.61 47.31 -65.38
C LYS A 422 -51.92 47.34 -66.15
N LYS A 423 -52.69 46.23 -66.14
CA LYS A 423 -54.01 46.20 -66.76
C LYS A 423 -54.99 47.20 -66.14
N MET A 424 -54.96 47.40 -64.83
CA MET A 424 -55.77 48.44 -64.17
C MET A 424 -55.35 49.84 -64.61
N LEU A 425 -54.05 50.11 -64.75
CA LEU A 425 -53.54 51.37 -65.28
C LEU A 425 -54.01 51.61 -66.70
N ASP A 426 -53.85 50.64 -67.59
CA ASP A 426 -54.29 50.73 -68.99
C ASP A 426 -55.81 50.93 -69.10
N LEU A 427 -56.60 50.24 -68.26
CA LEU A 427 -58.07 50.43 -68.19
C LEU A 427 -58.44 51.82 -67.67
N LYS A 428 -57.71 52.33 -66.67
CA LYS A 428 -57.93 53.67 -66.14
C LYS A 428 -57.65 54.73 -67.19
N GLU A 429 -56.55 54.59 -67.94
CA GLU A 429 -56.20 55.47 -69.04
C GLU A 429 -57.23 55.40 -70.18
N ASN A 430 -57.74 54.21 -70.52
CA ASN A 430 -58.82 54.07 -71.49
C ASN A 430 -60.13 54.73 -71.02
N ILE A 431 -60.52 54.58 -69.75
CA ILE A 431 -61.70 55.26 -69.21
C ILE A 431 -61.50 56.77 -69.19
N GLU A 432 -60.31 57.27 -68.84
CA GLU A 432 -59.99 58.69 -68.91
C GLU A 432 -60.09 59.22 -70.35
N ASN A 433 -59.61 58.45 -71.33
CA ASN A 433 -59.74 58.78 -72.75
C ASN A 433 -61.19 58.74 -73.26
N GLU A 434 -62.00 57.75 -72.83
CA GLU A 434 -63.43 57.67 -73.13
C GLU A 434 -64.21 58.85 -72.51
N VAL A 435 -63.87 59.24 -71.28
CA VAL A 435 -64.45 60.41 -70.62
C VAL A 435 -64.06 61.69 -71.36
N HIS A 436 -62.80 61.83 -71.80
CA HIS A 436 -62.36 62.96 -72.63
C HIS A 436 -63.08 63.02 -73.98
N THR A 437 -63.20 61.89 -74.68
CA THR A 437 -63.91 61.86 -75.97
C THR A 437 -65.40 62.13 -75.83
N ALA A 438 -66.06 61.59 -74.81
CA ALA A 438 -67.46 61.91 -74.49
C ALA A 438 -67.63 63.40 -74.11
N HIS A 439 -66.66 63.99 -73.41
CA HIS A 439 -66.66 65.41 -73.09
C HIS A 439 -66.47 66.29 -74.34
N ASP A 440 -65.59 65.90 -75.26
CA ASP A 440 -65.40 66.59 -76.54
C ASP A 440 -66.64 66.49 -77.45
N GLU A 441 -67.31 65.34 -77.47
CA GLU A 441 -68.59 65.18 -78.18
C GLU A 441 -69.70 66.02 -77.57
N TYR A 442 -69.77 66.09 -76.23
CA TYR A 442 -70.68 66.99 -75.52
C TYR A 442 -70.42 68.46 -75.88
N LEU A 443 -69.16 68.90 -75.91
CA LEU A 443 -68.78 70.26 -76.31
C LEU A 443 -69.14 70.56 -77.77
N LYS A 444 -68.99 69.59 -78.68
CA LYS A 444 -69.43 69.73 -80.09
C LYS A 444 -70.94 69.84 -80.21
N MET A 445 -71.71 69.05 -79.44
CA MET A 445 -73.16 69.19 -79.37
C MET A 445 -73.57 70.55 -78.79
N GLU A 446 -72.90 71.02 -77.74
CA GLU A 446 -73.16 72.34 -77.15
C GLU A 446 -72.88 73.45 -78.17
N ALA A 447 -71.79 73.33 -78.95
CA ALA A 447 -71.48 74.25 -80.03
C ALA A 447 -72.52 74.20 -81.16
N HIS A 448 -73.00 73.02 -81.55
CA HIS A 448 -74.08 72.85 -82.53
C HIS A 448 -75.41 73.45 -82.05
N ILE A 449 -75.74 73.31 -80.76
CA ILE A 449 -76.93 73.92 -80.17
C ILE A 449 -76.78 75.45 -80.14
N LYS A 450 -75.60 75.97 -79.78
CA LYS A 450 -75.33 77.42 -79.82
C LYS A 450 -75.41 77.98 -81.24
N LEU A 451 -74.90 77.26 -82.24
CA LEU A 451 -75.00 77.61 -83.67
C LEU A 451 -76.46 77.61 -84.14
N TYR A 452 -77.25 76.58 -83.76
CA TYR A 452 -78.67 76.53 -84.07
C TYR A 452 -79.46 77.68 -83.41
N ILE A 453 -79.11 78.05 -82.17
CA ILE A 453 -79.69 79.21 -81.48
C ILE A 453 -79.32 80.51 -82.20
N THR A 454 -78.06 80.67 -82.66
CA THR A 454 -77.64 81.88 -83.40
C THR A 454 -78.25 81.96 -84.81
N GLU A 455 -78.44 80.83 -85.50
CA GLU A 455 -79.13 80.77 -86.79
C GLU A 455 -80.64 81.03 -86.65
N MET A 456 -81.26 80.60 -85.54
CA MET A 456 -82.65 80.92 -85.19
C MET A 456 -82.83 82.40 -84.81
N GLU A 457 -81.87 83.01 -84.11
CA GLU A 457 -81.88 84.44 -83.77
C GLU A 457 -81.68 85.33 -84.99
N GLN A 458 -81.01 84.87 -86.06
CA GLN A 458 -80.89 85.61 -87.33
C GLN A 458 -82.11 85.47 -88.27
N ALA A 459 -83.00 84.50 -88.03
CA ALA A 459 -84.23 84.29 -88.80
C ALA A 459 -85.45 85.04 -88.23
N VAL A 460 -85.31 85.70 -87.07
CA VAL A 460 -86.36 86.44 -86.37
C VAL A 460 -85.87 87.84 -85.99
N ALA A 461 -86.16 88.81 -86.88
CA ALA A 461 -86.11 90.28 -86.70
C ALA A 461 -84.80 91.03 -86.93
#